data_AF-A0AAD7VTC4-F1
#
_entry.id   AF-A0AAD7VTC4-F1
#
_cell.length_a   1.000
_cell.length_b   1.000
_cell.length_c   1.000
_cell.angle_alpha   90.00
_cell.angle_beta   90.00
_cell.angle_gamma   90.00
#
_symmetry.space_group_name_H-M   'P 1'
#
loop_
_entity.id
_entity.type
_entity.pdbx_description
1 polymer ?
#
loop_
_entity_poly.entity_id
_entity_poly.type
_entity_poly.pdbx_seq_one_letter_code
_entity_poly.pdbx_strand_id
1 'polypeptide(L)'
;MWRNPTTTSSHTPLCTPYTLPAGVVILASTTQTISPTAVFSPLCTSSSSALSYSSTSTLTLKNPFYSSIIPIAYTISGTTVLAWVLLLLLLVTPQRRPYLQKLATLSVALSLTIALSECSKILKKQYDEAYEDAEELRSYIDDGLTLKIFRAVSDVFLWLAQVQTLIRLFPRHREKKIIKWLGLALIVVDTVFWSLQSFLPIKEGDDRSFKDAIPALAYLFQIILSLLYSAYVVYYSISKRMYAYHIKNLILALLSLLAVLTPIIFFLLDISRQWISGWGDFVRWVGAAAASVVVWEWVERIEYLESKVQETGVLGRQVFEEEMLETGT
;
A
#
# COMPACT_ATOMS: atom_id res chain seq x y z
N MET A 1 9.76 -61.85 3.24
CA MET A 1 8.50 -61.60 3.96
C MET A 1 7.99 -60.23 3.56
N TRP A 2 6.83 -60.20 2.93
CA TRP A 2 6.15 -59.00 2.44
C TRP A 2 5.78 -58.08 3.62
N ARG A 3 6.07 -56.78 3.53
CA ARG A 3 5.53 -55.76 4.44
C ARG A 3 4.27 -55.17 3.80
N ASN A 4 3.14 -55.32 4.49
CA ASN A 4 1.86 -54.69 4.13
C ASN A 4 1.99 -53.15 4.10
N PRO A 5 1.19 -52.46 3.28
CA PRO A 5 1.11 -51.01 3.27
C PRO A 5 0.43 -50.51 4.55
N THR A 6 1.11 -49.66 5.31
CA THR A 6 0.49 -48.91 6.41
C THR A 6 -0.37 -47.80 5.80
N THR A 7 -1.68 -48.01 5.76
CA THR A 7 -2.66 -46.94 5.58
C THR A 7 -2.63 -46.04 6.80
N THR A 8 -1.97 -44.89 6.71
CA THR A 8 -2.11 -43.80 7.68
C THR A 8 -3.48 -43.15 7.47
N SER A 9 -4.50 -43.62 8.20
CA SER A 9 -5.75 -42.88 8.35
C SER A 9 -5.47 -41.62 9.17
N SER A 10 -5.56 -40.45 8.54
CA SER A 10 -5.54 -39.16 9.22
C SER A 10 -6.80 -39.01 10.07
N HIS A 11 -6.77 -39.44 11.32
CA HIS A 11 -7.81 -39.11 12.29
C HIS A 11 -7.74 -37.60 12.57
N THR A 12 -8.63 -36.83 11.95
CA THR A 12 -8.91 -35.46 12.36
C THR A 12 -9.50 -35.51 13.78
N PRO A 13 -8.94 -34.79 14.77
CA PRO A 13 -9.50 -34.79 16.11
C PRO A 13 -10.90 -34.18 16.08
N LEU A 14 -11.91 -35.00 16.36
CA LEU A 14 -13.29 -34.53 16.59
C LEU A 14 -13.43 -34.09 18.05
N CYS A 15 -14.04 -32.93 18.27
CA CYS A 15 -14.27 -32.39 19.60
C CYS A 15 -15.51 -33.04 20.25
N THR A 16 -15.71 -32.83 21.56
CA THR A 16 -16.79 -33.49 22.32
C THR A 16 -18.16 -33.25 21.66
N PRO A 17 -18.91 -34.31 21.33
CA PRO A 17 -20.17 -34.20 20.62
C PRO A 17 -21.23 -33.49 21.47
N TYR A 18 -22.08 -32.68 20.82
CA TYR A 18 -23.24 -32.04 21.45
C TYR A 18 -24.53 -32.59 20.85
N THR A 19 -25.49 -32.94 21.72
CA THR A 19 -26.81 -33.43 21.33
C THR A 19 -27.76 -32.26 21.11
N LEU A 20 -28.24 -32.11 19.88
CA LEU A 20 -29.23 -31.10 19.53
C LEU A 20 -30.65 -31.63 19.82
N PRO A 21 -31.52 -30.83 20.47
CA PRO A 21 -32.93 -31.18 20.63
C PRO A 21 -33.67 -31.14 19.27
N ALA A 22 -34.85 -31.76 19.19
CA ALA A 22 -35.69 -31.75 18.00
C ALA A 22 -35.97 -30.31 17.53
N GLY A 23 -35.72 -30.02 16.26
CA GLY A 23 -35.83 -28.67 15.70
C GLY A 23 -35.31 -28.56 14.27
N VAL A 24 -35.39 -27.34 13.72
CA VAL A 24 -34.87 -27.01 12.38
C VAL A 24 -33.54 -26.31 12.55
N VAL A 25 -32.48 -26.85 11.92
CA VAL A 25 -31.18 -26.19 11.85
C VAL A 25 -31.02 -25.61 10.44
N ILE A 26 -30.77 -24.31 10.38
CA ILE A 26 -30.55 -23.57 9.13
C ILE A 26 -29.04 -23.43 8.96
N LEU A 27 -28.46 -24.14 7.99
CA LEU A 27 -27.08 -23.92 7.56
C LEU A 27 -27.10 -22.98 6.36
N ALA A 28 -25.99 -22.27 6.13
CA ALA A 28 -25.87 -21.22 5.11
C ALA A 28 -26.35 -21.62 3.70
N SER A 29 -26.39 -22.93 3.38
CA SER A 29 -26.85 -23.44 2.09
C SER A 29 -27.97 -24.50 2.16
N THR A 30 -28.40 -24.97 3.33
CA THR A 30 -29.46 -26.00 3.44
C THR A 30 -30.20 -25.95 4.77
N THR A 31 -31.50 -26.25 4.74
CA THR A 31 -32.32 -26.51 5.93
C THR A 31 -32.44 -28.02 6.16
N GLN A 32 -32.15 -28.48 7.38
CA GLN A 32 -32.40 -29.87 7.77
C GLN A 32 -33.26 -29.92 9.04
N THR A 33 -34.31 -30.74 8.97
CA THR A 33 -35.24 -31.03 10.07
C THR A 33 -34.75 -32.24 10.86
N ILE A 34 -34.54 -32.06 12.17
CA ILE A 34 -34.06 -33.12 13.06
C ILE A 34 -35.24 -33.69 13.86
N SER A 35 -35.43 -35.00 13.79
CA SER A 35 -36.37 -35.76 14.64
C SER A 35 -35.83 -37.17 14.93
N PRO A 36 -35.71 -37.64 16.18
CA PRO A 36 -36.00 -36.97 17.46
C PRO A 36 -34.80 -36.26 18.12
N THR A 37 -33.56 -36.64 17.83
CA THR A 37 -32.31 -35.98 18.28
C THR A 37 -31.19 -36.25 17.28
N ALA A 38 -30.25 -35.32 17.11
CA ALA A 38 -29.05 -35.53 16.31
C ALA A 38 -27.79 -35.13 17.09
N VAL A 39 -26.69 -35.82 16.82
CA VAL A 39 -25.40 -35.57 17.46
C VAL A 39 -24.52 -34.81 16.48
N PHE A 40 -24.17 -33.57 16.81
CA PHE A 40 -23.23 -32.77 16.03
C PHE A 40 -21.83 -32.88 16.65
N SER A 41 -20.84 -33.25 15.85
CA SER A 41 -19.44 -33.35 16.25
C SER A 41 -18.58 -32.45 15.36
N PRO A 42 -18.16 -31.27 15.83
CA PRO A 42 -17.35 -30.36 15.02
C PRO A 42 -15.89 -30.84 14.91
N LEU A 43 -15.24 -30.44 13.81
CA LEU A 43 -13.81 -30.62 13.62
C LEU A 43 -13.07 -29.68 14.58
N CYS A 44 -12.14 -30.20 15.39
CA CYS A 44 -11.33 -29.34 16.25
C CYS A 44 -10.32 -28.56 15.39
N THR A 45 -10.58 -27.30 15.10
CA THR A 45 -9.55 -26.38 14.61
C THR A 45 -8.72 -25.98 15.82
N SER A 46 -7.41 -26.27 15.83
CA SER A 46 -6.47 -25.87 16.88
C SER A 46 -6.15 -24.36 16.85
N SER A 47 -7.15 -23.53 16.61
CA SER A 47 -7.16 -22.11 16.95
C SER A 47 -7.95 -21.98 18.23
N SER A 48 -7.28 -21.58 19.30
CA SER A 48 -7.81 -21.40 20.65
C SER A 48 -9.10 -20.57 20.69
N SER A 49 -10.25 -21.22 20.52
CA SER A 49 -11.57 -20.76 20.93
C SER A 49 -12.11 -21.79 21.91
N ALA A 50 -11.59 -21.71 23.14
CA ALA A 50 -12.15 -22.43 24.27
C ALA A 50 -13.59 -21.93 24.50
N LEU A 51 -14.56 -22.74 24.08
CA LEU A 51 -15.97 -22.57 24.44
C LEU A 51 -16.14 -22.98 25.91
N SER A 52 -16.08 -22.01 26.81
CA SER A 52 -16.47 -22.18 28.20
C SER A 52 -17.93 -21.77 28.35
N TYR A 53 -18.83 -22.76 28.35
CA TYR A 53 -20.23 -22.59 28.75
C TYR A 53 -20.28 -22.34 30.27
N SER A 54 -20.47 -21.09 30.67
CA SER A 54 -21.06 -20.75 31.97
C SER A 54 -22.26 -19.85 31.70
N SER A 55 -23.44 -20.37 32.03
CA SER A 55 -24.69 -19.63 32.14
C SER A 55 -24.47 -18.33 32.94
N THR A 56 -25.07 -17.24 32.47
CA THR A 56 -25.01 -15.85 32.95
C THR A 56 -23.68 -15.10 32.76
N SER A 57 -23.20 -15.06 31.52
CA SER A 57 -22.38 -13.94 31.04
C SER A 57 -22.71 -13.74 29.56
N THR A 58 -23.11 -12.54 29.18
CA THR A 58 -23.21 -12.10 27.79
C THR A 58 -21.91 -12.50 27.08
N LEU A 59 -21.97 -13.48 26.18
CA LEU A 59 -20.88 -13.81 25.27
C LEU A 59 -20.71 -12.63 24.31
N THR A 60 -19.99 -11.61 24.74
CA THR A 60 -19.37 -10.64 23.84
C THR A 60 -18.31 -11.44 23.08
N LEU A 61 -18.71 -12.04 21.95
CA LEU A 61 -17.81 -12.48 20.90
C LEU A 61 -17.11 -11.21 20.40
N LYS A 62 -16.10 -10.76 21.15
CA LYS A 62 -15.42 -9.51 20.90
C LYS A 62 -14.53 -9.75 19.70
N ASN A 63 -15.08 -9.46 18.52
CA ASN A 63 -14.28 -9.38 17.31
C ASN A 63 -13.07 -8.51 17.63
N PRO A 64 -11.87 -8.96 17.25
CA PRO A 64 -10.68 -8.22 17.56
C PRO A 64 -10.78 -6.84 16.92
N PHE A 65 -10.25 -5.80 17.58
CA PHE A 65 -10.26 -4.40 17.10
C PHE A 65 -9.84 -4.23 15.65
N TYR A 66 -9.08 -5.21 15.20
CA TYR A 66 -8.56 -5.23 13.88
C TYR A 66 -9.68 -5.50 12.84
N SER A 67 -10.60 -6.40 13.12
CA SER A 67 -11.76 -6.69 12.29
C SER A 67 -12.85 -5.60 12.30
N SER A 68 -12.64 -4.51 13.04
CA SER A 68 -13.56 -3.38 13.14
C SER A 68 -13.36 -2.40 11.98
N ILE A 69 -14.32 -1.51 11.76
CA ILE A 69 -14.28 -0.41 10.80
C ILE A 69 -13.41 0.76 11.27
N ILE A 70 -13.25 0.89 12.59
CA ILE A 70 -12.53 1.99 13.24
C ILE A 70 -11.20 2.29 12.55
N PRO A 71 -10.35 1.30 12.26
CA PRO A 71 -9.00 1.64 11.94
C PRO A 71 -8.92 1.96 10.42
N ILE A 72 -9.81 1.43 9.55
CA ILE A 72 -10.03 1.93 8.17
C ILE A 72 -10.45 3.41 8.19
N ALA A 73 -11.46 3.76 9.01
CA ALA A 73 -11.94 5.14 9.13
C ALA A 73 -10.85 6.11 9.65
N TYR A 74 -10.02 5.65 10.59
CA TYR A 74 -8.89 6.42 11.11
C TYR A 74 -7.80 6.64 10.05
N THR A 75 -7.45 5.60 9.30
CA THR A 75 -6.41 5.70 8.27
C THR A 75 -6.84 6.56 7.09
N ILE A 76 -8.07 6.41 6.60
CA ILE A 76 -8.56 7.23 5.48
C ILE A 76 -8.67 8.71 5.87
N SER A 77 -9.19 9.01 7.06
CA SER A 77 -9.22 10.39 7.56
C SER A 77 -7.82 10.95 7.78
N GLY A 78 -6.91 10.24 8.44
CA GLY A 78 -5.53 10.68 8.65
C GLY A 78 -4.77 10.92 7.34
N THR A 79 -4.91 10.01 6.37
CA THR A 79 -4.25 10.12 5.05
C THR A 79 -4.81 11.28 4.24
N THR A 80 -6.13 11.56 4.30
CA THR A 80 -6.71 12.74 3.64
C THR A 80 -6.15 14.05 4.18
N VAL A 81 -6.05 14.18 5.50
CA VAL A 81 -5.49 15.38 6.16
C VAL A 81 -4.02 15.54 5.75
N LEU A 82 -3.24 14.45 5.79
CA LEU A 82 -1.84 14.47 5.37
C LEU A 82 -1.68 14.87 3.91
N ALA A 83 -2.52 14.37 3.01
CA ALA A 83 -2.46 14.73 1.59
C ALA A 83 -2.75 16.22 1.36
N TRP A 84 -3.75 16.78 2.02
CA TRP A 84 -4.05 18.21 1.97
C TRP A 84 -2.94 19.07 2.60
N VAL A 85 -2.36 18.63 3.72
CA VAL A 85 -1.22 19.32 4.33
C VAL A 85 -0.02 19.33 3.37
N LEU A 86 0.31 18.21 2.73
CA LEU A 86 1.38 18.15 1.72
C LEU A 86 1.11 19.09 0.54
N LEU A 87 -0.13 19.12 0.05
CA LEU A 87 -0.53 20.04 -1.02
C LEU A 87 -0.40 21.50 -0.60
N LEU A 88 -0.87 21.86 0.59
CA LEU A 88 -0.74 23.22 1.12
C LEU A 88 0.72 23.62 1.31
N LEU A 89 1.56 22.73 1.84
CA LEU A 89 3.00 22.98 1.96
C LEU A 89 3.66 23.25 0.60
N LEU A 90 3.23 22.54 -0.45
CA LEU A 90 3.70 22.74 -1.83
C LEU A 90 3.23 24.05 -2.46
N LEU A 91 2.04 24.53 -2.11
CA LEU A 91 1.48 25.77 -2.64
C LEU A 91 2.00 27.01 -1.91
N VAL A 92 2.17 26.93 -0.59
CA VAL A 92 2.62 28.04 0.25
C VAL A 92 4.12 28.29 0.12
N THR A 93 4.93 27.23 -0.04
CA THR A 93 6.39 27.39 -0.13
C THR A 93 6.78 27.97 -1.50
N PRO A 94 7.38 29.19 -1.57
CA PRO A 94 7.67 29.88 -2.84
C PRO A 94 8.85 29.29 -3.63
N GLN A 95 9.31 28.08 -3.31
CA GLN A 95 10.40 27.43 -4.02
C GLN A 95 9.96 26.99 -5.44
N ARG A 96 10.90 26.96 -6.39
CA ARG A 96 10.67 26.57 -7.79
C ARG A 96 10.46 25.06 -7.92
N ARG A 97 9.36 24.57 -7.35
CA ARG A 97 8.99 23.17 -7.43
C ARG A 97 8.44 22.81 -8.82
N PRO A 98 8.64 21.58 -9.27
CA PRO A 98 8.17 21.15 -10.57
C PRO A 98 6.65 21.10 -10.60
N TYR A 99 6.06 21.60 -11.68
CA TYR A 99 4.60 21.61 -11.87
C TYR A 99 3.99 20.21 -11.77
N LEU A 100 4.71 19.17 -12.22
CA LEU A 100 4.27 17.78 -12.13
C LEU A 100 4.04 17.32 -10.68
N GLN A 101 4.86 17.76 -9.73
CA GLN A 101 4.69 17.40 -8.32
C GLN A 101 3.47 18.07 -7.69
N LYS A 102 3.17 19.31 -8.10
CA LYS A 102 1.95 20.01 -7.66
C LYS A 102 0.70 19.32 -8.21
N LEU A 103 0.73 18.87 -9.47
CA LEU A 103 -0.36 18.12 -10.07
C LEU A 103 -0.55 16.76 -9.40
N ALA A 104 0.55 16.04 -9.13
CA ALA A 104 0.49 14.73 -8.48
C ALA A 104 -0.08 14.79 -7.05
N THR A 105 0.35 15.76 -6.23
CA THR A 105 -0.21 15.88 -4.88
C THR A 105 -1.64 16.39 -4.87
N LEU A 106 -2.01 17.21 -5.85
CA LEU A 106 -3.40 17.63 -6.05
C LEU A 106 -4.28 16.45 -6.45
N SER A 107 -3.83 15.58 -7.36
CA SER A 107 -4.59 14.38 -7.74
C SER A 107 -4.75 13.42 -6.57
N VAL A 108 -3.72 13.24 -5.74
CA VAL A 108 -3.76 12.40 -4.52
C VAL A 108 -4.72 12.99 -3.47
N ALA A 109 -4.70 14.31 -3.27
CA ALA A 109 -5.60 14.96 -2.32
C ALA A 109 -7.07 14.83 -2.76
N LEU A 110 -7.35 15.01 -4.06
CA LEU A 110 -8.69 14.83 -4.60
C LEU A 110 -9.17 13.39 -4.50
N SER A 111 -8.32 12.43 -4.87
CA SER A 111 -8.68 11.02 -4.86
C SER A 111 -8.94 10.48 -3.45
N LEU A 112 -8.13 10.88 -2.46
CA LEU A 112 -8.37 10.56 -1.05
C LEU A 112 -9.63 11.22 -0.50
N THR A 113 -9.94 12.44 -0.94
CA THR A 113 -11.18 13.13 -0.55
C THR A 113 -12.40 12.37 -1.08
N ILE A 114 -12.32 11.87 -2.31
CA ILE A 114 -13.36 11.00 -2.88
C ILE A 114 -13.49 9.72 -2.05
N ALA A 115 -12.37 9.06 -1.74
CA ALA A 115 -12.36 7.85 -0.91
C ALA A 115 -13.01 8.08 0.46
N LEU A 116 -12.67 9.19 1.13
CA LEU A 116 -13.27 9.59 2.40
C LEU A 116 -14.77 9.84 2.28
N SER A 117 -15.22 10.46 1.18
CA SER A 117 -16.63 10.71 0.94
C SER A 117 -17.43 9.41 0.76
N GLU A 118 -16.90 8.43 0.03
CA GLU A 118 -17.53 7.13 -0.14
C GLU A 118 -17.54 6.33 1.16
N CYS A 119 -16.41 6.28 1.87
CA CYS A 119 -16.33 5.65 3.19
C CYS A 119 -17.36 6.25 4.15
N SER A 120 -17.52 7.58 4.16
CA SER A 120 -18.47 8.26 5.05
C SER A 120 -19.94 7.93 4.75
N LYS A 121 -20.28 7.71 3.47
CA LYS A 121 -21.65 7.32 3.08
C LYS A 121 -22.01 5.94 3.61
N ILE A 122 -21.12 4.97 3.44
CA ILE A 122 -21.33 3.58 3.88
C ILE A 122 -21.34 3.52 5.41
N LEU A 123 -20.42 4.24 6.05
CA LEU A 123 -20.35 4.30 7.51
C LEU A 123 -21.64 4.85 8.11
N LYS A 124 -22.23 5.87 7.48
CA LYS A 124 -23.54 6.40 7.89
C LYS A 124 -24.65 5.36 7.71
N LYS A 125 -24.68 4.65 6.58
CA LYS A 125 -25.68 3.61 6.32
C LYS A 125 -25.63 2.50 7.38
N GLN A 126 -24.43 1.99 7.67
CA GLN A 126 -24.25 0.94 8.68
C GLN A 126 -24.58 1.43 10.09
N TYR A 127 -24.28 2.70 10.40
CA TYR A 127 -24.70 3.34 11.65
C TYR A 127 -26.22 3.43 11.78
N ASP A 128 -26.93 3.87 10.73
CA ASP A 128 -28.39 3.97 10.71
C ASP A 128 -29.05 2.59 10.81
N GLU A 129 -28.42 1.54 10.28
CA GLU A 129 -28.87 0.13 10.33
C GLU A 129 -28.38 -0.63 11.58
N ALA A 130 -27.63 0.03 12.48
CA ALA A 130 -27.13 -0.49 13.75
C ALA A 130 -26.29 -1.79 13.65
N TYR A 131 -25.49 -1.93 12.60
CA TYR A 131 -24.45 -2.97 12.49
C TYR A 131 -23.10 -2.40 12.08
N GLU A 132 -22.07 -3.24 12.17
CA GLU A 132 -20.70 -2.91 11.80
C GLU A 132 -20.12 -4.07 11.00
N ASP A 133 -19.81 -3.84 9.72
CA ASP A 133 -19.11 -4.80 8.87
C ASP A 133 -17.98 -4.10 8.09
N ALA A 134 -16.74 -4.44 8.47
CA ALA A 134 -15.53 -3.90 7.85
C ALA A 134 -15.21 -4.51 6.49
N GLU A 135 -15.64 -5.76 6.23
CA GLU A 135 -15.39 -6.42 4.95
C GLU A 135 -16.36 -5.88 3.88
N GLU A 136 -17.61 -5.59 4.25
CA GLU A 136 -18.55 -4.90 3.38
C GLU A 136 -18.04 -3.49 3.02
N LEU A 137 -17.56 -2.72 4.02
CA LEU A 137 -16.98 -1.40 3.77
C LEU A 137 -15.78 -1.49 2.82
N ARG A 138 -14.90 -2.47 3.04
CA ARG A 138 -13.70 -2.67 2.23
C ARG A 138 -14.04 -3.05 0.80
N SER A 139 -14.88 -4.05 0.60
CA SER A 139 -15.27 -4.51 -0.73
C SER A 139 -15.97 -3.41 -1.53
N TYR A 140 -16.83 -2.60 -0.90
CA TYR A 140 -17.47 -1.47 -1.56
C TYR A 140 -16.48 -0.39 -1.99
N ILE A 141 -15.50 -0.07 -1.15
CA ILE A 141 -14.42 0.88 -1.48
C ILE A 141 -13.57 0.33 -2.62
N ASP A 142 -13.13 -0.93 -2.52
CA ASP A 142 -12.25 -1.56 -3.52
C ASP A 142 -12.95 -1.73 -4.88
N ASP A 143 -14.28 -1.94 -4.91
CA ASP A 143 -15.05 -2.12 -6.15
C ASP A 143 -15.60 -0.83 -6.78
N GLY A 144 -15.59 0.28 -6.05
CA GLY A 144 -16.12 1.56 -6.54
C GLY A 144 -15.40 2.06 -7.80
N LEU A 145 -16.11 2.08 -8.95
CA LEU A 145 -15.56 2.49 -10.24
C LEU A 145 -14.99 3.92 -10.21
N THR A 146 -15.66 4.84 -9.52
CA THR A 146 -15.17 6.21 -9.34
C THR A 146 -13.82 6.22 -8.62
N LEU A 147 -13.67 5.44 -7.54
CA LEU A 147 -12.42 5.39 -6.79
C LEU A 147 -11.31 4.75 -7.62
N LYS A 148 -11.63 3.69 -8.37
CA LYS A 148 -10.71 3.05 -9.32
C LYS A 148 -10.15 4.07 -10.33
N ILE A 149 -11.00 4.81 -11.05
CA ILE A 149 -10.52 5.78 -12.07
C ILE A 149 -9.60 6.84 -11.46
N PHE A 150 -10.02 7.48 -10.37
CA PHE A 150 -9.22 8.54 -9.75
C PHE A 150 -7.92 8.03 -9.15
N ARG A 151 -7.91 6.80 -8.61
CA ARG A 151 -6.71 6.14 -8.11
C ARG A 151 -5.72 5.85 -9.23
N ALA A 152 -6.20 5.31 -10.36
CA ALA A 152 -5.39 5.05 -11.56
C ALA A 152 -4.63 6.30 -12.01
N VAL A 153 -5.37 7.40 -12.19
CA VAL A 153 -4.82 8.67 -12.69
C VAL A 153 -3.82 9.24 -11.70
N SER A 154 -4.14 9.20 -10.41
CA SER A 154 -3.26 9.72 -9.37
C SER A 154 -1.96 8.93 -9.24
N ASP A 155 -2.01 7.60 -9.36
CA ASP A 155 -0.80 6.76 -9.28
C ASP A 155 0.14 7.03 -10.44
N VAL A 156 -0.38 7.20 -11.66
CA VAL A 156 0.42 7.60 -12.84
C VAL A 156 1.16 8.92 -12.56
N PHE A 157 0.45 9.96 -12.10
CA PHE A 157 1.08 11.25 -11.80
C PHE A 157 2.13 11.16 -10.69
N LEU A 158 1.86 10.35 -9.67
CA LEU A 158 2.77 10.16 -8.54
C LEU A 158 4.06 9.46 -8.98
N TRP A 159 3.96 8.39 -9.76
CA TRP A 159 5.12 7.69 -10.29
C TRP A 159 5.94 8.57 -11.24
N LEU A 160 5.29 9.36 -12.09
CA LEU A 160 5.97 10.34 -12.95
C LEU A 160 6.71 11.40 -12.12
N ALA A 161 6.11 11.88 -11.03
CA ALA A 161 6.78 12.81 -10.12
C ALA A 161 8.01 12.18 -9.46
N GLN A 162 7.93 10.91 -9.05
CA GLN A 162 9.09 10.19 -8.48
C GLN A 162 10.21 9.97 -9.50
N VAL A 163 9.88 9.60 -10.74
CA VAL A 163 10.87 9.47 -11.82
C VAL A 163 11.53 10.82 -12.12
N GLN A 164 10.77 11.92 -12.11
CA GLN A 164 11.33 13.26 -12.25
C GLN A 164 12.33 13.59 -11.14
N THR A 165 11.99 13.30 -9.89
CA THR A 165 12.92 13.44 -8.76
C THR A 165 14.17 12.60 -9.00
N LEU A 166 14.02 11.34 -9.42
CA LEU A 166 15.15 10.45 -9.66
C LEU A 166 16.10 10.95 -10.77
N ILE A 167 15.57 11.50 -11.86
CA ILE A 167 16.38 12.08 -12.94
C ILE A 167 17.24 13.25 -12.42
N ARG A 168 16.75 14.00 -11.42
CA ARG A 168 17.50 15.10 -10.80
C ARG A 168 18.65 14.59 -9.93
N LEU A 169 18.48 13.47 -9.22
CA LEU A 169 19.50 12.92 -8.31
C LEU A 169 20.83 12.61 -9.02
N PHE A 170 20.79 12.23 -10.30
CA PHE A 170 21.99 11.83 -11.04
C PHE A 170 22.46 12.96 -11.97
N PRO A 171 23.69 13.47 -11.84
CA PRO A 171 24.20 14.51 -12.74
C PRO A 171 24.50 13.96 -14.13
N ARG A 172 24.89 12.69 -14.26
CA ARG A 172 25.40 12.09 -15.50
C ARG A 172 24.33 11.89 -16.57
N HIS A 173 24.59 12.36 -17.79
CA HIS A 173 23.65 12.31 -18.91
C HIS A 173 23.26 10.88 -19.32
N ARG A 174 24.22 9.94 -19.30
CA ARG A 174 23.94 8.52 -19.60
C ARG A 174 22.97 7.89 -18.58
N GLU A 175 23.18 8.14 -17.29
CA GLU A 175 22.33 7.61 -16.21
C GLU A 175 20.92 8.21 -16.27
N LYS A 176 20.81 9.52 -16.56
CA LYS A 176 19.51 10.18 -16.78
C LYS A 176 18.71 9.53 -17.91
N LYS A 177 19.36 9.22 -19.04
CA LYS A 177 18.70 8.55 -20.17
C LYS A 177 18.18 7.16 -19.77
N ILE A 178 19.00 6.37 -19.06
CA ILE A 178 18.61 5.03 -18.60
C ILE A 178 17.42 5.12 -17.63
N ILE A 179 17.51 5.98 -16.61
CA ILE A 179 16.45 6.17 -15.61
C ILE A 179 15.14 6.61 -16.26
N LYS A 180 15.19 7.55 -17.21
CA LYS A 180 13.99 8.04 -17.90
C LYS A 180 13.28 6.92 -18.66
N TRP A 181 14.00 6.18 -19.49
CA TRP A 181 13.39 5.16 -20.35
C TRP A 181 12.99 3.91 -19.57
N LEU A 182 13.82 3.46 -18.62
CA LEU A 182 13.50 2.32 -17.78
C LEU A 182 12.33 2.63 -16.84
N GLY A 183 12.36 3.80 -16.19
CA GLY A 183 11.28 4.24 -15.29
C GLY A 183 9.96 4.38 -16.03
N LEU A 184 9.95 5.01 -17.21
CA LEU A 184 8.75 5.14 -18.03
C LEU A 184 8.20 3.76 -18.46
N ALA A 185 9.06 2.85 -18.90
CA ALA A 185 8.64 1.50 -19.28
C ALA A 185 8.01 0.76 -18.09
N LEU A 186 8.61 0.87 -16.90
CA LEU A 186 8.13 0.18 -15.71
C LEU A 186 6.79 0.75 -15.20
N ILE A 187 6.58 2.06 -15.31
CA ILE A 187 5.29 2.71 -15.00
C ILE A 187 4.20 2.25 -15.97
N VAL A 188 4.50 2.15 -17.27
CA VAL A 188 3.52 1.67 -18.25
C VAL A 188 3.11 0.24 -17.93
N VAL A 189 4.07 -0.63 -17.61
CA VAL A 189 3.78 -2.02 -17.22
C VAL A 189 2.92 -2.07 -15.95
N ASP A 190 3.31 -1.34 -14.89
CA ASP A 190 2.56 -1.25 -13.63
C ASP A 190 1.12 -0.78 -13.85
N THR A 191 0.94 0.31 -14.58
CA THR A 191 -0.39 0.89 -14.86
C THR A 191 -1.26 -0.03 -15.71
N VAL A 192 -0.68 -0.79 -16.64
CA VAL A 192 -1.40 -1.81 -17.41
C VAL A 192 -1.88 -2.95 -16.52
N PHE A 193 -1.00 -3.51 -15.68
CA PHE A 193 -1.37 -4.61 -14.78
C PHE A 193 -2.38 -4.16 -13.72
N TRP A 194 -2.20 -2.97 -13.15
CA TRP A 194 -3.15 -2.39 -12.20
C TRP A 194 -4.52 -2.14 -12.86
N SER A 195 -4.54 -1.62 -14.09
CA SER A 195 -5.80 -1.44 -14.84
C SER A 195 -6.46 -2.78 -15.14
N LEU A 196 -5.68 -3.77 -15.55
CA LEU A 196 -6.18 -5.12 -15.82
C LEU A 196 -6.81 -5.74 -14.57
N GLN A 197 -6.14 -5.64 -13.41
CA GLN A 197 -6.68 -6.08 -12.12
C GLN A 197 -7.97 -5.32 -11.74
N SER A 198 -7.99 -4.01 -11.94
CA SER A 198 -9.09 -3.14 -11.52
C SER A 198 -10.39 -3.40 -12.31
N PHE A 199 -10.27 -3.74 -13.59
CA PHE A 199 -11.40 -3.87 -14.54
C PHE A 199 -11.75 -5.31 -14.96
N LEU A 200 -10.93 -6.33 -14.65
CA LEU A 200 -11.28 -7.75 -14.84
C LEU A 200 -11.57 -8.44 -13.50
N PRO A 201 -12.76 -8.25 -12.90
CA PRO A 201 -13.16 -9.00 -11.72
C PRO A 201 -13.27 -10.50 -12.07
N ILE A 202 -12.64 -11.34 -11.24
CA ILE A 202 -12.68 -12.80 -11.37
C ILE A 202 -14.07 -13.27 -10.96
N LYS A 203 -14.87 -13.79 -11.90
CA LYS A 203 -16.15 -14.42 -11.60
C LYS A 203 -15.93 -15.87 -11.15
N GLU A 204 -16.66 -16.30 -10.12
CA GLU A 204 -16.62 -17.69 -9.66
C GLU A 204 -17.03 -18.64 -10.79
N GLY A 205 -16.09 -19.48 -11.26
CA GLY A 205 -16.36 -20.54 -12.24
C GLY A 205 -15.50 -20.52 -13.52
N ASP A 206 -14.67 -19.50 -13.72
CA ASP A 206 -13.76 -19.40 -14.87
C ASP A 206 -12.42 -20.12 -14.62
N ASP A 207 -11.76 -20.64 -15.66
CA ASP A 207 -10.51 -21.42 -15.53
C ASP A 207 -9.38 -20.59 -14.89
N ARG A 208 -8.98 -20.98 -13.69
CA ARG A 208 -8.48 -20.07 -12.64
C ARG A 208 -7.01 -19.68 -12.75
N SER A 209 -6.18 -20.44 -13.48
CA SER A 209 -4.72 -20.33 -13.32
C SER A 209 -4.09 -19.04 -13.86
N PHE A 210 -4.61 -18.44 -14.93
CA PHE A 210 -4.00 -17.21 -15.51
C PHE A 210 -4.58 -15.93 -14.91
N LYS A 211 -5.88 -15.93 -14.57
CA LYS A 211 -6.54 -14.77 -13.98
C LYS A 211 -6.12 -14.52 -12.53
N ASP A 212 -5.82 -15.58 -11.78
CA ASP A 212 -5.28 -15.47 -10.41
C ASP A 212 -3.87 -14.86 -10.35
N ALA A 213 -3.11 -14.91 -11.46
CA ALA A 213 -1.76 -14.33 -11.53
C ALA A 213 -1.76 -12.81 -11.69
N ILE A 214 -2.83 -12.22 -12.24
CA ILE A 214 -2.89 -10.78 -12.58
C ILE A 214 -2.73 -9.90 -11.32
N PRO A 215 -3.48 -10.11 -10.22
CA PRO A 215 -3.31 -9.31 -9.01
C PRO A 215 -1.92 -9.46 -8.41
N ALA A 216 -1.37 -10.68 -8.39
CA ALA A 216 -0.03 -10.94 -7.86
C ALA A 216 1.06 -10.19 -8.65
N LEU A 217 0.95 -10.16 -9.98
CA LEU A 217 1.87 -9.41 -10.84
C LEU A 217 1.75 -7.90 -10.65
N ALA A 218 0.53 -7.36 -10.54
CA ALA A 218 0.31 -5.95 -10.27
C ALA A 218 0.96 -5.53 -8.93
N TYR A 219 0.74 -6.30 -7.86
CA TYR A 219 1.41 -6.06 -6.58
C TYR A 219 2.95 -6.15 -6.69
N LEU A 220 3.47 -7.11 -7.45
CA LEU A 220 4.92 -7.29 -7.64
C LEU A 220 5.55 -6.06 -8.31
N PHE A 221 4.96 -5.55 -9.39
CA PHE A 221 5.50 -4.36 -10.08
C PHE A 221 5.46 -3.12 -9.19
N GLN A 222 4.38 -2.95 -8.42
CA GLN A 222 4.24 -1.85 -7.49
C GLN A 222 5.32 -1.87 -6.40
N ILE A 223 5.62 -3.06 -5.87
CA ILE A 223 6.71 -3.25 -4.90
C ILE A 223 8.05 -2.93 -5.54
N ILE A 224 8.33 -3.45 -6.74
CA ILE A 224 9.59 -3.21 -7.46
C ILE A 224 9.80 -1.70 -7.69
N LEU A 225 8.78 -0.97 -8.14
CA LEU A 225 8.86 0.48 -8.34
C LEU A 225 9.19 1.22 -7.03
N SER A 226 8.49 0.89 -5.95
CA SER A 226 8.74 1.50 -4.63
C SER A 226 10.13 1.18 -4.07
N LEU A 227 10.59 -0.06 -4.27
CA LEU A 227 11.89 -0.53 -3.82
C LEU A 227 13.02 0.12 -4.61
N LEU A 228 12.89 0.20 -5.94
CA LEU A 228 13.85 0.86 -6.81
C LEU A 228 14.00 2.34 -6.44
N TYR A 229 12.88 3.06 -6.32
CA TYR A 229 12.90 4.46 -5.91
C TYR A 229 13.64 4.64 -4.58
N SER A 230 13.29 3.82 -3.58
CA SER A 230 13.94 3.87 -2.26
C SER A 230 15.43 3.54 -2.30
N ALA A 231 15.80 2.48 -3.00
CA ALA A 231 17.19 2.05 -3.13
C ALA A 231 18.06 3.15 -3.75
N TYR A 232 17.57 3.85 -4.78
CA TYR A 232 18.31 4.95 -5.39
C TYR A 232 18.42 6.17 -4.49
N VAL A 233 17.36 6.55 -3.77
CA VAL A 233 17.42 7.67 -2.82
C VAL A 233 18.39 7.37 -1.68
N VAL A 234 18.36 6.14 -1.14
CA VAL A 234 19.31 5.69 -0.10
C VAL A 234 20.73 5.65 -0.64
N TYR A 235 20.94 5.16 -1.86
CA TYR A 235 22.25 5.19 -2.52
C TYR A 235 22.79 6.62 -2.64
N TYR A 236 21.97 7.56 -3.11
CA TYR A 236 22.34 8.97 -3.21
C TYR A 236 22.66 9.58 -1.84
N SER A 237 21.85 9.27 -0.82
CA SER A 237 22.07 9.66 0.58
C SER A 237 23.46 9.29 1.08
N ILE A 238 23.87 8.05 0.82
CA ILE A 238 25.18 7.52 1.24
C ILE A 238 26.30 8.18 0.43
N SER A 239 26.12 8.34 -0.88
CA SER A 239 27.11 8.97 -1.77
C SER A 239 27.43 10.41 -1.37
N LYS A 240 26.42 11.19 -0.97
CA LYS A 240 26.56 12.60 -0.57
C LYS A 240 26.57 12.82 0.95
N ARG A 241 26.92 11.79 1.74
CA ARG A 241 26.79 11.78 3.21
C ARG A 241 27.32 13.03 3.93
N MET A 242 28.40 13.63 3.42
CA MET A 242 29.03 14.82 4.01
C MET A 242 28.11 16.05 3.99
N TYR A 243 27.32 16.22 2.93
CA TYR A 243 26.38 17.34 2.78
C TYR A 243 24.97 16.96 3.25
N ALA A 244 24.59 15.70 3.03
CA ALA A 244 23.29 15.14 3.36
C ALA A 244 23.01 15.14 4.87
N TYR A 245 23.99 14.77 5.70
CA TYR A 245 23.84 14.62 7.15
C TYR A 245 24.44 15.78 7.97
N HIS A 246 24.60 16.95 7.36
CA HIS A 246 24.99 18.15 8.09
C HIS A 246 23.90 18.54 9.10
N ILE A 247 24.26 19.04 10.29
CA ILE A 247 23.32 19.29 11.43
C ILE A 247 22.07 20.08 11.01
N LYS A 248 22.23 21.11 10.17
CA LYS A 248 21.13 21.95 9.65
C LYS A 248 20.11 21.19 8.77
N ASN A 249 20.51 20.06 8.20
CA ASN A 249 19.70 19.25 7.29
C ASN A 249 19.33 17.88 7.88
N LEU A 250 19.84 17.53 9.08
CA LEU A 250 19.69 16.19 9.67
C LEU A 250 18.23 15.79 9.86
N ILE A 251 17.38 16.70 10.34
CA ILE A 251 15.95 16.44 10.54
C ILE A 251 15.27 16.12 9.19
N LEU A 252 15.58 16.92 8.16
CA LEU A 252 15.03 16.73 6.83
C LEU A 252 15.53 15.43 6.19
N ALA A 253 16.79 15.06 6.43
CA ALA A 253 17.36 13.79 6.00
C ALA A 253 16.64 12.60 6.64
N LEU A 254 16.46 12.62 7.97
CA LEU A 254 15.74 11.56 8.69
C LEU A 254 14.28 11.46 8.22
N LEU A 255 13.60 12.59 8.06
CA LEU A 255 12.24 12.63 7.55
C LEU A 255 12.15 12.05 6.13
N SER A 256 13.10 12.37 5.26
CA SER A 256 13.14 11.86 3.89
C SER A 256 13.36 10.33 3.85
N LEU A 257 14.26 9.80 4.68
CA LEU A 257 14.53 8.38 4.76
C LEU A 257 13.33 7.61 5.34
N LEU A 258 12.70 8.15 6.38
CA LEU A 258 11.48 7.57 6.93
C LEU A 258 10.35 7.56 5.89
N ALA A 259 10.13 8.68 5.19
CA ALA A 259 9.09 8.77 4.17
C ALA A 259 9.30 7.77 3.03
N VAL A 260 10.55 7.59 2.59
CA VAL A 260 10.92 6.66 1.52
C VAL A 260 10.80 5.19 1.95
N LEU A 261 11.01 4.89 3.22
CA LEU A 261 10.83 3.53 3.77
C LEU A 261 9.36 3.19 4.07
N THR A 262 8.49 4.19 4.28
CA THR A 262 7.08 3.98 4.62
C THR A 262 6.36 3.01 3.66
N PRO A 263 6.40 3.19 2.32
CA PRO A 263 5.73 2.25 1.42
C PRO A 263 6.23 0.82 1.59
N ILE A 264 7.55 0.62 1.66
CA ILE A 264 8.19 -0.70 1.77
C ILE A 264 7.78 -1.40 3.07
N ILE A 265 7.81 -0.68 4.19
CA ILE A 265 7.43 -1.23 5.49
C ILE A 265 5.96 -1.69 5.44
N PHE A 266 5.06 -0.88 4.90
CA PHE A 266 3.65 -1.24 4.79
C PHE A 266 3.39 -2.37 3.79
N PHE A 267 4.17 -2.49 2.71
CA PHE A 267 4.12 -3.65 1.83
C PHE A 267 4.54 -4.95 2.54
N LEU A 268 5.63 -4.92 3.30
CA LEU A 268 6.09 -6.09 4.05
C LEU A 268 5.09 -6.49 5.13
N LEU A 269 4.46 -5.50 5.77
CA LEU A 269 3.39 -5.72 6.73
C LEU A 269 2.16 -6.34 6.09
N ASP A 270 1.78 -5.92 4.88
CA ASP A 270 0.65 -6.48 4.13
C ASP A 270 0.88 -7.96 3.78
N ILE A 271 2.08 -8.31 3.30
CA ILE A 271 2.46 -9.71 3.02
C ILE A 271 2.49 -10.56 4.30
N SER A 272 2.98 -9.99 5.41
CA SER A 272 3.12 -10.70 6.70
C SER A 272 1.78 -10.91 7.41
N ARG A 273 0.87 -9.95 7.28
CA ARG A 273 -0.42 -9.91 7.98
C ARG A 273 -1.50 -9.44 7.00
N GLN A 274 -2.24 -10.41 6.45
CA GLN A 274 -3.35 -10.17 5.49
C GLN A 274 -4.43 -9.20 6.00
N TRP A 275 -4.51 -8.97 7.31
CA TRP A 275 -5.42 -8.00 7.91
C TRP A 275 -5.09 -6.52 7.58
N ILE A 276 -3.85 -6.21 7.18
CA ILE A 276 -3.42 -4.84 6.83
C ILE A 276 -3.88 -4.44 5.41
N SER A 277 -4.42 -5.39 4.66
CA SER A 277 -4.67 -5.25 3.24
C SER A 277 -5.77 -4.23 2.88
N GLY A 278 -6.72 -3.93 3.77
CA GLY A 278 -7.85 -3.01 3.46
C GLY A 278 -7.57 -1.51 3.58
N TRP A 279 -6.38 -1.12 4.03
CA TRP A 279 -6.15 0.21 4.59
C TRP A 279 -4.67 0.62 4.59
N GLY A 280 -3.76 -0.35 4.61
CA GLY A 280 -2.34 -0.11 4.34
C GLY A 280 -2.11 0.50 2.95
N ASP A 281 -3.00 0.25 2.00
CA ASP A 281 -2.97 0.84 0.66
C ASP A 281 -3.08 2.38 0.68
N PHE A 282 -3.97 2.95 1.50
CA PHE A 282 -4.07 4.41 1.65
C PHE A 282 -2.80 5.01 2.25
N VAL A 283 -2.22 4.31 3.24
CA VAL A 283 -0.97 4.75 3.89
C VAL A 283 0.20 4.71 2.93
N ARG A 284 0.32 3.63 2.14
CA ARG A 284 1.34 3.51 1.09
C ARG A 284 1.19 4.59 0.03
N TRP A 285 -0.05 4.91 -0.36
CA TRP A 285 -0.35 5.92 -1.35
C TRP A 285 0.10 7.33 -0.92
N VAL A 286 -0.30 7.75 0.29
CA VAL A 286 0.14 9.03 0.86
C VAL A 286 1.62 9.01 1.21
N GLY A 287 2.16 7.89 1.68
CA GLY A 287 3.58 7.72 1.96
C GLY A 287 4.43 7.93 0.70
N ALA A 288 4.00 7.40 -0.44
CA ALA A 288 4.66 7.59 -1.72
C ALA A 288 4.60 9.07 -2.19
N ALA A 289 3.48 9.75 -1.93
CA ALA A 289 3.34 11.18 -2.21
C ALA A 289 4.29 12.01 -1.31
N ALA A 290 4.30 11.73 -0.01
CA ALA A 290 5.20 12.35 0.95
C ALA A 290 6.68 12.13 0.59
N ALA A 291 7.04 10.90 0.23
CA ALA A 291 8.39 10.54 -0.21
C ALA A 291 8.81 11.35 -1.45
N SER A 292 7.91 11.59 -2.40
CA SER A 292 8.23 12.45 -3.56
C SER A 292 8.55 13.89 -3.14
N VAL A 293 7.78 14.46 -2.20
CA VAL A 293 7.87 15.87 -1.78
C VAL A 293 9.06 16.14 -0.88
N VAL A 294 9.25 15.29 0.12
CA VAL A 294 10.31 15.47 1.12
C VAL A 294 11.68 15.19 0.50
N VAL A 295 11.81 14.17 -0.36
CA VAL A 295 13.08 13.88 -1.04
C VAL A 295 13.47 15.02 -1.97
N TRP A 296 12.52 15.61 -2.71
CA TRP A 296 12.81 16.75 -3.57
C TRP A 296 13.43 17.93 -2.80
N GLU A 297 12.78 18.34 -1.71
CA GLU A 297 13.27 19.43 -0.85
C GLU A 297 14.64 19.13 -0.27
N TRP A 298 14.83 17.89 0.15
CA TRP A 298 16.08 17.48 0.74
C TRP A 298 17.22 17.50 -0.28
N VAL A 299 17.00 17.03 -1.50
CA VAL A 299 17.96 17.09 -2.60
C VAL A 299 18.30 18.54 -2.97
N GLU A 300 17.29 19.41 -3.08
CA GLU A 300 17.52 20.84 -3.34
C GLU A 300 18.37 21.50 -2.25
N ARG A 301 18.16 21.10 -1.00
CA ARG A 301 18.97 21.58 0.12
C ARG A 301 20.40 21.07 0.09
N ILE A 302 20.62 19.83 -0.35
CA ILE A 302 21.96 19.25 -0.55
C ILE A 302 22.69 19.99 -1.67
N GLU A 303 22.05 20.16 -2.84
CA GLU A 303 22.62 20.86 -4.00
C GLU A 303 22.98 22.32 -3.67
N TYR A 304 22.14 23.01 -2.90
CA TYR A 304 22.44 24.37 -2.45
C TYR A 304 23.71 24.43 -1.57
N LEU A 305 23.87 23.48 -0.64
CA LEU A 305 25.08 23.43 0.20
C LEU A 305 26.32 23.04 -0.61
N GLU A 306 26.18 22.09 -1.53
CA GLU A 306 27.27 21.68 -2.41
C GLU A 306 27.74 22.85 -3.28
N SER A 307 26.80 23.59 -3.90
CA SER A 307 27.09 24.74 -4.74
C SER A 307 27.81 25.84 -3.96
N LYS A 308 27.35 26.13 -2.74
CA LYS A 308 27.99 27.13 -1.88
C LYS A 308 29.44 26.78 -1.50
N VAL A 309 29.73 25.49 -1.30
CA VAL A 309 31.09 25.03 -1.03
C VAL A 309 31.96 25.12 -2.30
N GLN A 310 31.40 24.79 -3.47
CA GLN A 310 32.10 24.91 -4.75
C GLN A 310 32.45 26.37 -5.09
N GLU A 311 31.57 27.33 -4.78
CA GLU A 311 31.83 28.77 -4.97
C GLU A 311 33.00 29.28 -4.12
N THR A 312 33.23 28.70 -2.94
CA THR A 312 34.39 29.03 -2.09
C THR A 312 35.67 28.29 -2.49
N GLY A 313 35.59 27.32 -3.39
CA GLY A 313 36.71 26.51 -3.84
C GLY A 313 37.45 27.14 -5.01
N VAL A 314 38.78 27.19 -4.93
CA VAL A 314 39.68 27.77 -5.97
C VAL A 314 39.65 27.00 -7.31
N LEU A 315 39.13 25.75 -7.34
CA LEU A 315 39.20 24.87 -8.51
C LEU A 315 37.95 24.85 -9.42
N GLY A 316 36.87 25.58 -9.11
CA GLY A 316 35.67 25.63 -9.97
C GLY A 316 34.89 24.31 -10.08
N ARG A 317 33.82 24.30 -10.91
CA ARG A 317 32.90 23.15 -11.08
C ARG A 317 33.60 21.99 -11.81
N GLN A 318 33.31 20.75 -11.40
CA GLN A 318 33.70 19.57 -12.18
C GLN A 318 32.97 19.58 -13.53
N VAL A 319 33.72 19.67 -14.63
CA VAL A 319 33.22 19.51 -15.99
C VAL A 319 33.46 18.06 -16.40
N PHE A 320 32.41 17.35 -16.79
CA PHE A 320 32.53 15.97 -17.22
C PHE A 320 32.95 15.90 -18.69
N GLU A 321 33.78 14.93 -19.05
CA GLU A 321 34.28 14.73 -20.42
C GLU A 321 33.13 14.58 -21.45
N GLU A 322 32.00 14.02 -21.04
CA GLU A 322 30.77 13.93 -21.85
C GLU A 322 30.21 15.31 -22.25
N GLU A 323 30.31 16.34 -21.41
CA GLU A 323 29.87 17.73 -21.72
C GLU A 323 30.82 18.42 -22.71
N MET A 324 32.11 18.08 -22.67
CA MET A 324 33.11 18.60 -23.62
C MET A 324 32.90 18.01 -25.02
N LEU A 325 32.48 16.75 -25.10
CA LEU A 325 32.22 16.07 -26.38
C LEU A 325 30.94 16.56 -27.07
N GLU A 326 29.90 16.95 -26.32
CA GLU A 326 28.65 17.52 -26.90
C GLU A 326 28.80 18.98 -27.36
N THR A 327 29.79 19.73 -26.85
CA THR A 327 30.05 21.12 -27.25
C THR A 327 31.12 21.26 -28.35
N GLY A 328 31.85 20.17 -28.65
CA GLY A 328 32.89 20.11 -29.67
C GLY A 328 32.42 19.65 -31.06
N THR A 329 31.12 19.42 -31.27
CA THR A 329 30.49 19.04 -32.55
C THR A 329 29.49 20.08 -33.00
#